data_AF-A0A450Y4N9-F1
#
_entry.id   AF-A0A450Y4N9-F1
#
_cell.length_a   1.000
_cell.length_b   1.000
_cell.length_c   1.000
_cell.angle_alpha   90.00
_cell.angle_beta   90.00
_cell.angle_gamma   90.00
#
_symmetry.space_group_name_H-M   'P 1'
#
loop_
_entity.id
_entity.type
_entity.pdbx_description
1 polymer ?
#
loop_
_entity_poly.entity_id
_entity_poly.type
_entity_poly.pdbx_seq_one_letter_code
_entity_poly.pdbx_strand_id
1 'polypeptide(L)'
;MKIYRLIYKIFVTIVLLAGTVSAFGQLESGIGRPMYIRSEGALLYLHASGGSNPGATETLHPCPKKNNHPNCQWETFARKDPY
;
A
#
# COMPACT_ATOMS: atom_id res chain seq x y z
N MET A 1 16.82 47.09 -0.34
CA MET A 1 16.86 46.21 0.86
C MET A 1 15.50 45.66 1.31
N LYS A 2 14.39 46.41 1.24
CA LYS A 2 13.05 45.92 1.66
C LYS A 2 12.50 44.78 0.78
N ILE A 3 12.68 44.87 -0.54
CA ILE A 3 12.22 43.85 -1.51
C ILE A 3 12.92 42.50 -1.32
N TYR A 4 14.26 42.50 -1.17
CA TYR A 4 15.01 41.26 -0.91
C TYR A 4 14.57 40.55 0.37
N ARG A 5 14.26 41.31 1.43
CA ARG A 5 13.76 40.76 2.69
C ARG A 5 12.36 40.15 2.55
N LEU A 6 11.53 40.69 1.67
CA LEU A 6 10.19 40.17 1.38
C LEU A 6 10.27 38.89 0.55
N ILE A 7 11.11 38.89 -0.51
CA ILE A 7 11.35 37.71 -1.36
C ILE A 7 11.92 36.56 -0.53
N TYR A 8 12.90 36.84 0.33
CA TYR A 8 13.49 35.83 1.21
C TYR A 8 12.46 35.22 2.16
N LYS A 9 11.58 36.04 2.77
CA LYS A 9 10.50 35.53 3.63
C LYS A 9 9.54 34.64 2.86
N ILE A 10 9.10 35.05 1.67
CA ILE A 10 8.19 34.24 0.84
C ILE A 10 8.84 32.90 0.50
N PHE A 11 10.10 32.91 0.07
CA PHE A 11 10.84 31.71 -0.29
C PHE A 11 10.98 30.75 0.91
N VAL A 12 11.39 31.26 2.08
CA VAL A 12 11.53 30.46 3.31
C VAL A 12 10.20 29.85 3.74
N THR A 13 9.10 30.61 3.66
CA THR A 13 7.77 30.10 4.02
C THR A 13 7.31 29.01 3.04
N ILE A 14 7.55 29.17 1.74
CA ILE A 14 7.21 28.14 0.73
C ILE A 14 8.00 26.85 0.99
N VAL A 15 9.30 26.95 1.27
CA VAL A 15 10.15 25.79 1.56
C VAL A 15 9.71 25.08 2.85
N LEU A 16 9.38 25.84 3.91
CA LEU A 16 8.86 25.26 5.16
C LEU A 16 7.52 24.56 4.96
N LEU A 17 6.60 25.14 4.18
CA LEU A 17 5.31 24.54 3.87
C LEU A 17 5.47 23.27 3.00
N ALA A 18 6.38 23.25 2.02
CA ALA A 18 6.65 22.06 1.24
C ALA A 18 7.26 20.91 2.08
N GLY A 19 8.07 21.26 3.09
CA GLY A 19 8.67 20.30 4.02
C GLY A 19 7.65 19.57 4.89
N THR A 20 6.58 20.23 5.34
CA THR A 20 5.55 19.59 6.19
C THR A 20 4.66 18.60 5.43
N VAL A 21 4.45 18.79 4.12
CA VAL A 21 3.68 17.84 3.28
C VAL A 21 4.40 16.48 3.18
N SER A 22 5.74 16.50 3.18
CA SER A 22 6.56 15.27 3.10
C SER A 22 6.53 14.44 4.38
N ALA A 23 6.36 15.08 5.55
CA ALA A 23 6.27 14.40 6.84
C ALA A 23 4.89 13.76 7.07
N PHE A 24 3.82 14.33 6.50
CA PHE A 24 2.47 13.76 6.59
C PHE A 24 2.25 12.56 5.65
N GLY A 25 2.95 12.49 4.52
CA GLY A 25 2.80 11.38 3.56
C GLY A 25 3.33 10.02 4.04
N GLN A 26 4.15 9.98 5.10
CA GLN A 26 4.76 8.74 5.60
C GLN A 26 3.88 8.00 6.62
N LEU A 27 2.85 8.64 7.20
CA LEU A 27 2.08 8.10 8.32
C LEU A 27 1.04 7.04 7.91
N GLU A 28 0.69 6.92 6.62
CA GLU A 28 -0.42 6.05 6.16
C GLU A 28 -0.05 4.61 5.78
N SER A 29 1.23 4.22 5.74
CA SER A 29 1.61 2.92 5.12
C SER A 29 1.50 1.68 6.02
N GLY A 30 0.82 1.76 7.17
CA GLY A 30 0.56 0.61 8.04
C GLY A 30 -0.47 -0.38 7.49
N ILE A 31 -1.21 -0.01 6.44
CA ILE A 31 -2.22 -0.85 5.80
C ILE A 31 -1.58 -1.53 4.59
N GLY A 32 -1.48 -2.86 4.65
CA GLY A 32 -1.03 -3.67 3.52
C GLY A 32 -1.95 -3.44 2.32
N ARG A 33 -1.38 -3.24 1.12
CA ARG A 33 -2.20 -3.12 -0.10
C ARG A 33 -2.63 -4.51 -0.56
N PRO A 34 -3.91 -4.70 -0.95
CA PRO A 34 -4.36 -6.00 -1.45
C PRO A 34 -3.60 -6.36 -2.73
N MET A 35 -3.01 -7.55 -2.73
CA MET A 35 -2.22 -8.09 -3.83
C MET A 35 -2.74 -9.46 -4.26
N TYR A 36 -2.40 -9.83 -5.50
CA TYR A 36 -2.74 -11.12 -6.10
C TYR A 36 -1.44 -11.89 -6.27
N ILE A 37 -1.40 -13.13 -5.76
CA ILE A 37 -0.24 -14.02 -5.92
C ILE A 37 -0.53 -14.92 -7.11
N ARG A 38 0.29 -14.84 -8.17
CA ARG A 38 0.10 -15.57 -9.43
C ARG A 38 1.13 -16.69 -9.57
N SER A 39 0.70 -17.86 -10.05
CA SER A 39 1.61 -18.93 -10.42
C SER A 39 2.33 -18.63 -11.74
N GLU A 40 3.65 -18.85 -11.77
CA GLU A 40 4.44 -18.74 -13.00
C GLU A 40 4.04 -19.85 -13.99
N GLY A 41 3.78 -19.49 -15.25
CA GLY A 41 3.36 -20.45 -16.29
C GLY A 41 1.85 -20.61 -16.50
N ALA A 42 1.01 -20.04 -15.63
CA ALA A 42 -0.44 -20.05 -15.80
C ALA A 42 -1.07 -18.69 -15.45
N LEU A 43 -2.32 -18.46 -15.88
CA LEU A 43 -3.14 -17.32 -15.43
C LEU A 43 -3.98 -17.71 -14.20
N LEU A 44 -3.37 -18.44 -13.27
CA LEU A 44 -3.98 -18.89 -12.03
C LEU A 44 -3.37 -18.15 -10.85
N TYR A 45 -4.19 -17.87 -9.85
CA TYR A 45 -3.85 -17.09 -8.67
C TYR A 45 -4.18 -17.88 -7.40
N LEU A 46 -3.47 -17.58 -6.32
CA LEU A 46 -3.75 -18.14 -5.00
C LEU A 46 -5.14 -17.71 -4.53
N HIS A 47 -5.96 -18.70 -4.15
CA HIS A 47 -7.36 -18.54 -3.82
C HIS A 47 -7.74 -19.35 -2.57
N ALA A 48 -8.32 -18.66 -1.58
CA ALA A 48 -8.76 -19.24 -0.31
C ALA A 48 -10.15 -19.87 -0.45
N SER A 49 -10.20 -21.16 -0.79
CA SER A 49 -11.45 -21.91 -0.92
C SER A 49 -12.02 -22.21 0.46
N GLY A 50 -13.18 -21.61 0.77
CA GLY A 50 -13.75 -21.61 2.12
C GLY A 50 -13.33 -20.43 2.99
N GLY A 51 -12.53 -19.49 2.45
CA GLY A 51 -12.09 -18.27 3.15
C GLY A 51 -11.14 -18.58 4.32
N SER A 52 -11.06 -17.66 5.29
CA SER A 52 -10.13 -17.75 6.43
C SER A 52 -10.58 -18.71 7.54
N ASN A 53 -11.46 -19.68 7.23
CA ASN A 53 -11.97 -20.62 8.21
C ASN A 53 -10.94 -21.71 8.52
N PRO A 54 -10.85 -22.20 9.77
CA PRO A 54 -9.98 -23.33 10.10
C PRO A 54 -10.32 -24.57 9.26
N GLY A 55 -9.29 -25.20 8.68
CA GLY A 55 -9.45 -26.39 7.82
C GLY A 55 -9.86 -26.10 6.37
N ALA A 56 -10.01 -24.83 5.99
CA ALA A 56 -10.16 -24.42 4.59
C ALA A 56 -8.89 -24.72 3.76
N THR A 57 -9.01 -24.69 2.43
CA THR A 57 -7.92 -25.08 1.51
C THR A 57 -7.56 -23.93 0.57
N GLU A 58 -6.25 -23.73 0.39
CA GLU A 58 -5.72 -22.85 -0.64
C GLU A 58 -5.60 -23.58 -1.97
N THR A 59 -6.10 -22.96 -3.03
CA THR A 59 -6.10 -23.53 -4.38
C THR A 59 -5.56 -22.54 -5.40
N LEU A 60 -5.22 -23.03 -6.59
CA LEU A 60 -4.95 -22.18 -7.74
C LEU A 60 -6.24 -22.03 -8.56
N HIS A 61 -6.74 -20.81 -8.65
CA HIS A 61 -8.00 -20.51 -9.32
C HIS A 61 -7.85 -19.35 -10.32
N PRO A 62 -8.62 -19.33 -11.43
CA PRO A 62 -8.76 -18.12 -12.23
C PRO A 62 -9.37 -17.01 -11.38
N CYS A 63 -8.58 -15.97 -11.09
CA CYS A 63 -9.05 -14.79 -10.37
C CYS A 63 -8.97 -13.55 -11.27
N PRO A 64 -9.96 -13.31 -12.16
CA PRO A 64 -10.03 -12.07 -12.92
C PRO A 64 -10.12 -10.88 -11.96
N LYS A 65 -9.12 -9.98 -11.99
CA LYS A 65 -9.07 -8.81 -11.10
C LYS A 65 -10.33 -7.95 -11.15
N LYS A 66 -11.01 -7.89 -12.31
CA LYS A 66 -12.28 -7.17 -12.50
C LYS A 66 -13.42 -7.65 -11.59
N ASN A 67 -13.37 -8.91 -11.15
CA ASN A 67 -14.41 -9.47 -10.28
C ASN A 67 -14.18 -9.11 -8.80
N ASN A 68 -12.97 -8.66 -8.43
CA ASN A 68 -12.63 -8.19 -7.09
C ASN A 68 -13.03 -9.16 -5.95
N HIS A 69 -12.79 -10.46 -6.14
CA HIS A 69 -13.09 -11.46 -5.12
C HIS A 69 -12.13 -11.35 -3.93
N PRO A 70 -12.61 -11.17 -2.69
CA PRO A 70 -11.74 -11.02 -1.52
C PRO A 70 -10.86 -12.23 -1.24
N ASN A 71 -11.36 -13.44 -1.50
CA ASN A 71 -10.60 -14.69 -1.35
C ASN A 71 -9.54 -14.91 -2.43
N CYS A 72 -9.35 -13.98 -3.36
CA CYS A 72 -8.21 -13.94 -4.29
C CYS A 72 -7.17 -12.86 -3.91
N GLN A 73 -7.41 -12.12 -2.82
CA GLN A 73 -6.61 -10.97 -2.41
C GLN A 73 -5.90 -11.26 -1.10
N TRP A 74 -4.66 -10.79 -1.01
CA TRP A 74 -3.78 -11.01 0.12
C TRP A 74 -3.21 -9.68 0.57
N GLU A 75 -2.97 -9.53 1.87
CA GLU A 75 -2.28 -8.38 2.42
C GLU A 75 -0.99 -8.85 3.08
N THR A 76 0.13 -8.22 2.72
CA THR A 76 1.40 -8.44 3.40
C THR A 76 1.57 -7.36 4.46
N PHE A 77 1.65 -7.77 5.71
CA PHE A 77 1.99 -6.87 6.81
C PHE A 77 3.50 -6.99 7.03
N ALA A 78 4.21 -5.86 6.97
CA ALA A 78 5.57 -5.83 7.47
C ALA A 78 5.49 -5.98 9.00
N ARG A 79 5.93 -7.13 9.54
CA ARG A 79 6.14 -7.24 11.00
C ARG A 79 7.17 -6.17 11.39
N LYS A 80 6.76 -5.24 12.25
CA LYS A 80 7.69 -4.28 12.86
C LYS A 80 8.51 -4.90 13.99
N ASP A 81 8.17 -6.10 14.44
CA ASP A 81 8.75 -6.68 15.65
C ASP A 81 9.51 -7.99 15.35
N PRO A 82 10.77 -8.13 15.81
CA PRO A 82 11.65 -9.26 15.52
C PRO A 82 11.53 -10.42 16.53
N TYR A 83 10.48 -10.47 17.35
CA TYR A 83 10.28 -11.54 18.34
C TYR A 83 9.34 -12.63 17.82
#